data_AF-I3UN98-F1
#
_entry.id   AF-I3UN98-F1
#
_cell.length_a   1.000
_cell.length_b   1.000
_cell.length_c   1.000
_cell.angle_alpha   90.00
_cell.angle_beta   90.00
_cell.angle_gamma   90.00
#
_symmetry.space_group_name_H-M   'P 1'
#
loop_
_entity.id
_entity.type
_entity.pdbx_description
1 polymer ?
#
loop_
_entity_poly.entity_id
_entity_poly.type
_entity_poly.pdbx_seq_one_letter_code
_entity_poly.pdbx_strand_id
1 'polypeptide(L)' 'METGASATFVDGKAVARMGDRISCGAVIETGAACTIIEGHPAAREGDTTSHGGTLIEGDQGWLID' A
#
# COMPACT_ATOMS: atom_id res chain seq x y z
N MET A 1 -5.51 -2.84 6.82
CA MET A 1 -4.05 -2.64 6.92
C MET A 1 -3.67 -2.69 8.39
N GLU A 2 -2.59 -3.38 8.74
CA GLU A 2 -2.04 -3.37 10.11
C GLU A 2 -1.10 -2.16 10.30
N THR A 3 -0.32 -1.82 9.27
CA THR A 3 0.52 -0.61 9.24
C THR A 3 0.29 0.20 7.97
N GLY A 4 0.75 1.44 7.98
CA GLY A 4 0.69 2.38 6.85
C GLY A 4 1.66 3.53 7.09
N ALA A 5 1.66 4.52 6.20
CA ALA A 5 2.41 5.75 6.34
C ALA A 5 2.08 6.48 7.65
N SER A 6 3.09 7.12 8.24
CA SER A 6 2.94 7.84 9.50
C SER A 6 2.39 9.26 9.34
N ALA A 7 2.64 9.89 8.19
CA ALA A 7 2.31 11.29 7.94
C ALA A 7 1.49 11.54 6.66
N THR A 8 1.31 10.51 5.82
CA THR A 8 0.58 10.65 4.54
C THR A 8 -0.75 9.94 4.61
N PHE A 9 -1.82 10.70 4.38
CA PHE A 9 -3.19 10.21 4.46
C PHE A 9 -3.97 10.59 3.20
N VAL A 10 -4.84 9.68 2.77
CA VAL A 10 -5.84 9.90 1.71
C VAL A 10 -7.18 9.58 2.33
N ASP A 11 -8.12 10.53 2.23
CA ASP A 11 -9.44 10.45 2.88
C ASP A 11 -9.39 10.05 4.35
N GLY A 12 -8.39 10.58 5.07
CA GLY A 12 -8.17 10.32 6.50
C GLY A 12 -7.61 8.93 6.82
N LYS A 13 -7.28 8.10 5.82
CA LYS A 13 -6.65 6.78 5.98
C LYS A 13 -5.17 6.87 5.63
N ALA A 14 -4.32 6.22 6.43
CA ALA A 14 -2.90 6.14 6.15
C ALA A 14 -2.66 5.43 4.81
N VAL A 15 -1.77 5.98 3.98
CA VAL A 15 -1.37 5.36 2.71
C VAL A 15 -0.56 4.11 3.00
N ALA A 16 -0.97 2.97 2.44
CA ALA A 16 -0.18 1.74 2.50
C ALA A 16 0.97 1.78 1.50
N ARG A 17 2.07 1.11 1.84
CA ARG A 17 3.31 1.10 1.04
C ARG A 17 3.92 -0.30 1.00
N MET A 18 4.84 -0.51 0.07
CA MET A 18 5.74 -1.66 0.11
C MET A 18 6.42 -1.76 1.49
N GLY A 19 6.36 -2.95 2.09
CA GLY A 19 6.86 -3.22 3.43
C GLY A 19 5.83 -3.10 4.56
N ASP A 20 4.67 -2.48 4.32
CA ASP A 20 3.59 -2.44 5.31
C ASP A 20 2.92 -3.81 5.48
N ARG A 21 2.44 -4.09 6.70
CA ARG A 21 1.72 -5.34 7.03
C ARG A 21 0.23 -5.20 6.80
N ILE A 22 -0.38 -6.27 6.30
CA ILE A 22 -1.83 -6.41 6.18
C ILE A 22 -2.39 -7.30 7.29
N SER A 23 -3.72 -7.33 7.45
CA SER A 23 -4.39 -7.95 8.61
C SER A 23 -4.12 -9.44 8.81
N CYS A 24 -3.75 -10.18 7.76
CA CYS A 24 -3.34 -11.59 7.88
C CYS A 24 -1.86 -11.77 8.29
N GLY A 25 -1.13 -10.67 8.54
CA GLY A 25 0.29 -10.66 8.90
C GLY A 25 1.25 -10.68 7.72
N ALA A 26 0.75 -10.73 6.48
CA ALA A 26 1.58 -10.66 5.29
C ALA A 26 2.08 -9.23 5.01
N VAL A 27 3.12 -9.13 4.20
CA VAL A 27 3.78 -7.87 3.84
C VAL A 27 3.48 -7.53 2.38
N ILE A 28 3.26 -6.25 2.08
CA ILE A 28 3.12 -5.76 0.70
C ILE A 28 4.50 -5.76 0.02
N GLU A 29 4.62 -6.41 -1.13
CA GLU A 29 5.89 -6.65 -1.81
C GLU A 29 6.12 -5.76 -3.03
N THR A 30 5.06 -5.27 -3.67
CA THR A 30 5.15 -4.37 -4.83
C THR A 30 4.42 -3.05 -4.56
N GLY A 31 4.67 -2.07 -5.41
CA GLY A 31 4.07 -0.75 -5.31
C GLY A 31 4.30 0.09 -6.56
N ALA A 32 3.71 1.29 -6.55
CA ALA A 32 3.90 2.36 -7.51
C ALA A 32 5.34 2.88 -7.50
N ALA A 33 6.16 2.50 -8.49
CA ALA A 33 7.59 2.84 -8.53
C ALA A 33 7.85 4.37 -8.57
N CYS A 34 6.92 5.14 -9.15
CA CYS A 34 7.02 6.59 -9.27
C CYS A 34 6.39 7.34 -8.08
N THR A 35 5.60 6.66 -7.25
CA THR A 35 4.90 7.29 -6.12
C THR A 35 5.54 6.83 -4.81
N ILE A 36 6.55 7.58 -4.37
CA ILE A 36 7.30 7.25 -3.16
C ILE A 36 6.75 8.00 -1.96
N ILE A 37 6.29 7.26 -0.96
CA ILE A 37 5.78 7.76 0.30
C ILE A 37 6.68 7.27 1.43
N GLU A 38 7.30 8.22 2.15
CA GLU A 38 8.23 7.91 3.25
C GLU A 38 9.34 6.93 2.81
N GLY A 39 9.87 7.12 1.61
CA GLY A 39 10.95 6.30 1.05
C GLY A 39 10.53 4.96 0.45
N HIS A 40 9.23 4.61 0.50
CA HIS A 40 8.72 3.34 -0.01
C HIS A 40 7.67 3.56 -1.11
N PRO A 41 7.62 2.71 -2.15
CA PRO A 41 6.54 2.74 -3.14
C PRO A 41 5.16 2.63 -2.51
N ALA A 42 4.23 3.49 -2.90
CA ALA A 42 2.83 3.43 -2.46
C ALA A 42 2.16 2.16 -3.01
N ALA A 43 1.38 1.48 -2.18
CA ALA A 43 0.64 0.29 -2.56
C ALA A 43 -0.66 0.64 -3.27
N ARG A 44 -1.09 -0.24 -4.17
CA ARG A 44 -2.25 -0.10 -5.04
C ARG A 44 -2.99 -1.42 -5.18
N GLU A 45 -4.22 -1.34 -5.69
CA GLU A 45 -4.93 -2.52 -6.16
C GLU A 45 -4.08 -3.28 -7.19
N GLY A 46 -3.96 -4.59 -7.02
CA GLY A 46 -3.13 -5.48 -7.84
C GLY A 46 -1.74 -5.76 -7.28
N ASP A 47 -1.23 -4.99 -6.31
CA ASP A 47 0.09 -5.24 -5.73
C ASP A 47 0.14 -6.56 -4.96
N THR A 48 1.28 -7.25 -5.01
CA THR A 48 1.46 -8.58 -4.42
C THR A 48 1.83 -8.51 -2.96
N THR A 49 1.60 -9.62 -2.26
CA THR A 49 1.94 -9.79 -0.85
C THR A 49 2.75 -11.06 -0.64
N SER A 50 3.48 -11.12 0.48
CA SER A 50 4.46 -12.17 0.81
C SER A 50 3.92 -13.60 0.94
N HIS A 51 2.61 -13.82 0.82
CA HIS A 51 1.98 -15.15 0.79
C HIS A 51 1.31 -15.46 -0.56
N GLY A 52 1.64 -14.69 -1.59
CA GLY A 52 1.17 -14.89 -2.96
C GLY A 52 -0.20 -14.28 -3.28
N GLY A 53 -0.84 -13.59 -2.34
CA GLY A 53 -2.09 -12.86 -2.58
C GLY A 53 -1.85 -11.47 -3.19
N THR A 54 -2.90 -10.87 -3.74
CA THR A 54 -2.90 -9.50 -4.27
C THR A 54 -3.84 -8.59 -3.47
N LEU A 55 -3.53 -7.30 -3.42
CA LEU A 55 -4.46 -6.28 -2.93
C LEU A 55 -5.63 -6.15 -3.90
N ILE A 56 -6.86 -6.19 -3.39
CA ILE A 56 -8.09 -6.11 -4.20
C ILE A 56 -8.95 -4.88 -3.85
N GLU A 57 -8.48 -4.06 -2.92
CA GLU A 57 -9.15 -2.83 -2.49
C GLU A 57 -8.18 -1.66 -2.66
N GLY A 58 -8.72 -0.51 -3.04
CA GLY A 58 -7.97 0.73 -3.24
C GLY A 58 -8.90 1.93 -3.27
N ASP A 59 -8.32 3.13 -3.19
CA ASP A 59 -9.07 4.37 -3.30
C ASP A 59 -9.23 4.77 -4.77
N GLN A 60 -10.47 4.75 -5.27
CA GLN A 60 -10.78 5.05 -6.67
C GLN A 60 -10.66 6.56 -6.98
N GLY A 61 -10.61 7.43 -5.97
CA GLY A 61 -10.35 8.85 -6.10
C GLY A 61 -8.86 9.21 -6.17
N TRP A 62 -7.98 8.26 -5.86
CA TRP A 62 -6.53 8.47 -5.83
C TRP A 62 -5.79 7.44 -6.69
N LEU A 63 -5.71 7.74 -7.99
CA LEU A 63 -5.03 6.90 -8.98
C LEU A 63 -3.53 7.23 -9.05
N ILE A 64 -2.69 6.20 -8.96
CA ILE A 64 -1.22 6.30 -8.98
C ILE A 64 -0.60 5.20 -9.88
N ASP A 65 0.54 5.51 -10.50
CA ASP A 65 1.23 4.74 -11.57
C ASP A 65 2.21 3.66 -11.09
#